data_AF-K2FPC6-F1
#
_entry.id   AF-K2FPC6-F1
#
_cell.length_a   1.000
_cell.length_b   1.000
_cell.length_c   1.000
_cell.angle_alpha   90.00
_cell.angle_beta   90.00
_cell.angle_gamma   90.00
#
_symmetry.space_group_name_H-M   'P 1'
#
loop_
_entity.id
_entity.type
_entity.pdbx_description
1 polymer ?
#
loop_
_entity_poly.entity_id
_entity_poly.type
_entity_poly.pdbx_seq_one_letter_code
_entity_poly.pdbx_strand_id
1 'polypeptide(L)'
;MAESFKYKRVEFQPGKQKEFIIKSKNDLCLNWEEFAKIAKTSTRNLNDWKNEKNSMPFSSVENICKKRKCKIPENIILKDQYWYIEKAALAGGKATYEKYGIIGGDQNNRKEKWFEWWENEGKLVPNNILKPLPCKKPSFSKELAEFIGIVLGDGGISDRQIVITLHRITDKEYSKFVRKMIVKLFGITAGEYRNKYSLADNIVISRTDLVRYFINVIGLEKGNKIKHQVDIPQWIKNNEDFRIACVRGLMDTDGCVIIHKYKSKGKVYFYKKLAFTSRSFPLLNSVRNILTDLKIKSRITRNNFDVRIDARNDVEDYFRIFGSHNPKHIERYKN
;
A
#
# COMPACT_ATOMS: atom_id res chain seq x y z
N MET A 1 -50.76 -6.87 9.26
CA MET A 1 -50.37 -8.25 9.69
C MET A 1 -49.10 -8.79 9.01
N ALA A 2 -48.67 -8.31 7.83
CA ALA A 2 -47.48 -8.84 7.12
C ALA A 2 -46.11 -8.38 7.67
N GLU A 3 -46.02 -7.25 8.40
CA GLU A 3 -44.73 -6.73 8.90
C GLU A 3 -44.17 -7.48 10.12
N SER A 4 -45.02 -8.17 10.88
CA SER A 4 -44.66 -8.92 12.09
C SER A 4 -43.70 -10.09 11.82
N PHE A 5 -43.77 -10.69 10.62
CA PHE A 5 -42.97 -11.87 10.26
C PHE A 5 -41.62 -11.54 9.64
N LYS A 6 -41.37 -10.28 9.27
CA LYS A 6 -40.16 -9.84 8.55
C LYS A 6 -38.87 -10.12 9.33
N TYR A 7 -38.96 -10.14 10.66
CA TYR A 7 -37.82 -10.29 11.57
C TYR A 7 -37.71 -11.68 12.22
N LYS A 8 -38.65 -12.59 11.94
CA LYS A 8 -38.62 -13.94 12.51
C LYS A 8 -37.51 -14.79 11.87
N ARG A 9 -36.90 -15.67 12.67
CA ARG A 9 -35.96 -16.70 12.20
C ARG A 9 -36.63 -18.07 12.23
N VAL A 10 -36.22 -18.92 11.31
CA VAL A 10 -36.76 -20.27 11.16
C VAL A 10 -35.79 -21.26 11.77
N GLU A 11 -36.28 -22.02 12.74
CA GLU A 11 -35.59 -23.15 13.31
C GLU A 11 -36.15 -24.44 12.69
N PHE A 12 -35.30 -25.12 11.93
CA PHE A 12 -35.58 -26.43 11.36
C PHE A 12 -35.15 -27.52 12.35
N GLN A 13 -35.73 -28.71 12.23
CA GLN A 13 -35.15 -29.90 12.86
C GLN A 13 -33.70 -30.13 12.35
N PRO A 14 -32.83 -30.73 13.17
CA PRO A 14 -31.45 -31.01 12.76
C PRO A 14 -31.37 -31.73 11.40
N GLY A 15 -30.50 -31.25 10.51
CA GLY A 15 -30.32 -31.75 9.14
C GLY A 15 -31.31 -31.21 8.11
N LYS A 16 -32.48 -30.69 8.53
CA LYS A 16 -33.55 -30.28 7.61
C LYS A 16 -33.32 -28.91 6.97
N GLN A 17 -32.56 -28.02 7.60
CA GLN A 17 -32.20 -26.74 6.96
C GLN A 17 -31.22 -26.97 5.81
N LYS A 18 -30.24 -27.85 6.02
CA LYS A 18 -29.29 -28.26 4.99
C LYS A 18 -29.99 -28.95 3.82
N GLU A 19 -30.85 -29.93 4.11
CA GLU A 19 -31.66 -30.61 3.09
C GLU A 19 -32.50 -29.61 2.30
N PHE A 20 -33.19 -28.68 2.97
CA PHE A 20 -34.02 -27.66 2.32
C PHE A 20 -33.19 -26.79 1.36
N ILE A 21 -32.01 -26.32 1.77
CA ILE A 21 -31.15 -25.46 0.96
C ILE A 21 -30.58 -26.22 -0.24
N ILE A 22 -30.08 -27.45 -0.04
CA ILE A 22 -29.50 -28.26 -1.12
C ILE A 22 -30.59 -28.65 -2.13
N LYS A 23 -31.73 -29.14 -1.65
CA LYS A 23 -32.87 -29.49 -2.50
C LYS A 23 -33.36 -28.28 -3.29
N SER A 24 -33.57 -27.14 -2.63
CA SER A 24 -34.05 -25.93 -3.30
C SER A 24 -33.06 -25.38 -4.33
N LYS A 25 -31.75 -25.53 -4.11
CA LYS A 25 -30.74 -25.17 -5.11
C LYS A 25 -30.80 -26.11 -6.33
N ASN A 26 -30.86 -27.41 -6.08
CA ASN A 26 -30.89 -28.43 -7.13
C ASN A 26 -32.17 -28.34 -7.97
N ASP A 27 -33.34 -28.16 -7.34
CA ASP A 27 -34.64 -28.00 -8.00
C ASP A 27 -34.68 -26.76 -8.92
N LEU A 28 -33.91 -25.71 -8.59
CA LEU A 28 -33.82 -24.48 -9.38
C LEU A 28 -32.67 -24.49 -10.39
N CYS A 29 -31.80 -25.51 -10.39
CA CYS A 29 -30.61 -25.62 -11.24
C CYS A 29 -29.66 -24.40 -11.16
N LEU A 30 -29.50 -23.81 -9.97
CA LEU A 30 -28.72 -22.56 -9.79
C LEU A 30 -27.32 -22.80 -9.22
N ASN A 31 -26.40 -21.89 -9.51
CA ASN A 31 -25.14 -21.82 -8.78
C ASN A 31 -25.34 -21.16 -7.39
N TRP A 32 -24.32 -21.26 -6.52
CA TRP A 32 -24.43 -20.75 -5.14
C TRP A 32 -24.57 -19.22 -5.06
N GLU A 33 -24.04 -18.47 -6.02
CA GLU A 33 -24.13 -17.01 -6.06
C GLU A 33 -25.54 -16.54 -6.44
N GLU A 34 -26.12 -17.15 -7.46
CA GLU A 34 -27.49 -16.90 -7.91
C GLU A 34 -28.51 -17.31 -6.83
N PHE A 35 -28.29 -18.45 -6.19
CA PHE A 35 -29.15 -18.88 -5.08
C PHE A 35 -29.09 -17.91 -3.89
N ALA A 36 -27.90 -17.38 -3.57
CA ALA A 36 -27.75 -16.37 -2.52
C ALA A 36 -28.52 -15.08 -2.85
N LYS A 37 -28.55 -14.66 -4.12
CA LYS A 37 -29.35 -13.50 -4.57
C LYS A 37 -30.84 -13.71 -4.35
N ILE A 38 -31.37 -14.90 -4.65
CA ILE A 38 -32.79 -15.25 -4.41
C ILE A 38 -33.11 -15.24 -2.92
N ALA A 39 -32.23 -15.82 -2.11
CA ALA A 39 -32.37 -15.83 -0.66
C ALA A 39 -32.11 -14.45 0.00
N LYS A 40 -31.74 -13.43 -0.79
CA LYS A 40 -31.37 -12.07 -0.38
C LYS A 40 -30.26 -12.04 0.69
N THR A 41 -29.21 -12.83 0.47
CA THR A 41 -28.08 -12.95 1.41
C THR A 41 -26.74 -13.07 0.69
N SER A 42 -25.63 -13.08 1.43
CA SER A 42 -24.29 -13.36 0.89
C SER A 42 -24.05 -14.87 0.77
N THR A 43 -23.15 -15.27 -0.14
CA THR A 43 -22.72 -16.67 -0.29
C THR A 43 -22.14 -17.26 0.98
N ARG A 44 -21.44 -16.45 1.78
CA ARG A 44 -20.92 -16.84 3.09
C ARG A 44 -22.05 -17.20 4.06
N ASN A 45 -23.02 -16.31 4.24
CA ASN A 45 -24.15 -16.54 5.15
C ASN A 45 -24.98 -17.75 4.71
N LEU A 46 -25.19 -17.90 3.40
CA LEU A 46 -25.87 -19.05 2.83
C LEU A 46 -25.13 -20.36 3.15
N ASN A 47 -23.81 -20.38 3.07
CA ASN A 47 -23.01 -21.55 3.47
C ASN A 47 -23.11 -21.83 4.98
N ASP A 48 -23.16 -20.80 5.81
CA ASP A 48 -23.37 -20.98 7.26
C ASP A 48 -24.77 -21.53 7.57
N TRP A 49 -25.80 -21.14 6.81
CA TRP A 49 -27.13 -21.76 6.90
C TRP A 49 -27.14 -23.21 6.41
N LYS A 50 -26.47 -23.49 5.29
CA LYS A 50 -26.34 -24.85 4.75
C LYS A 50 -25.63 -25.79 5.71
N ASN A 51 -24.65 -25.29 6.45
CA ASN A 51 -23.93 -26.04 7.47
C ASN A 51 -24.62 -25.98 8.84
N GLU A 52 -25.83 -25.43 8.92
CA GLU A 52 -26.67 -25.33 10.12
C GLU A 52 -26.01 -24.62 11.30
N LYS A 53 -25.01 -23.77 11.03
CA LYS A 53 -24.36 -22.97 12.07
C LYS A 53 -25.29 -21.92 12.65
N ASN A 54 -26.21 -21.41 11.82
CA ASN A 54 -27.15 -20.35 12.18
C ASN A 54 -28.53 -20.61 11.52
N SER A 55 -29.60 -20.14 12.17
CA SER A 55 -30.95 -20.16 11.61
C SER A 55 -31.13 -19.11 10.52
N MET A 56 -31.89 -19.45 9.48
CA MET A 56 -32.18 -18.53 8.38
C MET A 56 -33.41 -17.63 8.66
N PRO A 57 -33.47 -16.41 8.11
CA PRO A 57 -34.67 -15.56 8.22
C PRO A 57 -35.87 -16.20 7.52
N PHE A 58 -37.07 -15.99 8.07
CA PHE A 58 -38.30 -16.48 7.45
C PHE A 58 -38.53 -15.88 6.06
N SER A 59 -38.23 -14.59 5.89
CA SER A 59 -38.28 -13.92 4.59
C SER A 59 -37.39 -14.58 3.52
N SER A 60 -36.24 -15.15 3.90
CA SER A 60 -35.40 -15.91 2.98
C SER A 60 -36.03 -17.24 2.59
N VAL A 61 -36.69 -17.94 3.52
CA VAL A 61 -37.46 -19.17 3.24
C VAL A 61 -38.63 -18.88 2.30
N GLU A 62 -39.38 -17.80 2.54
CA GLU A 62 -40.48 -17.36 1.69
C GLU A 62 -40.01 -17.05 0.26
N ASN A 63 -38.89 -16.32 0.11
CA ASN A 63 -38.34 -15.99 -1.20
C ASN A 63 -37.95 -17.26 -1.98
N ILE A 64 -37.32 -18.23 -1.30
CA ILE A 64 -36.95 -19.52 -1.90
C ILE A 64 -38.19 -20.31 -2.29
N CYS A 65 -39.19 -20.43 -1.40
CA CYS A 65 -40.41 -21.18 -1.67
C CYS A 65 -41.25 -20.55 -2.79
N LYS A 66 -41.34 -19.21 -2.82
CA LYS A 66 -41.99 -18.44 -3.89
C LYS A 66 -41.34 -18.69 -5.24
N LYS A 67 -40.00 -18.72 -5.29
CA LYS A 67 -39.27 -18.99 -6.52
C LYS A 67 -39.40 -20.45 -6.97
N ARG A 68 -39.43 -21.40 -6.03
CA ARG A 68 -39.62 -22.84 -6.29
C ARG A 68 -41.07 -23.24 -6.54
N LYS A 69 -42.04 -22.33 -6.34
CA LYS A 69 -43.49 -22.61 -6.38
C LYS A 69 -43.88 -23.78 -5.46
N CYS A 70 -43.29 -23.84 -4.26
CA CYS A 70 -43.56 -24.90 -3.29
C CYS A 70 -44.18 -24.34 -2.01
N LYS A 71 -44.84 -25.22 -1.24
CA LYS A 71 -45.29 -24.88 0.11
C LYS A 71 -44.10 -24.69 1.06
N ILE A 72 -44.29 -23.85 2.07
CA ILE A 72 -43.34 -23.69 3.17
C ILE A 72 -43.29 -25.02 3.94
N PRO A 73 -42.11 -25.51 4.38
CA PRO A 73 -42.02 -26.75 5.14
C PRO A 73 -42.85 -26.70 6.43
N GLU A 74 -43.62 -27.75 6.72
CA GLU A 74 -44.59 -27.78 7.82
C GLU A 74 -43.94 -27.90 9.21
N ASN A 75 -42.75 -28.51 9.30
CA ASN A 75 -42.03 -28.75 10.56
C ASN A 75 -41.03 -27.63 10.91
N ILE A 76 -41.47 -26.37 10.86
CA ILE A 76 -40.62 -25.23 11.20
C ILE A 76 -41.13 -24.48 12.43
N ILE A 77 -40.19 -24.08 13.30
CA ILE A 77 -40.48 -23.26 14.47
C ILE A 77 -40.05 -21.83 14.18
N LEU A 78 -40.96 -20.88 14.32
CA LEU A 78 -40.64 -19.46 14.19
C LEU A 78 -40.14 -18.91 15.53
N LYS A 79 -38.94 -18.34 15.52
CA LYS A 79 -38.33 -17.67 16.66
C LYS A 79 -38.18 -16.18 16.39
N ASP A 80 -38.19 -15.39 17.44
CA ASP A 80 -37.88 -13.96 17.35
C ASP A 80 -36.45 -13.69 16.94
N GLN A 81 -36.21 -12.55 16.28
CA GLN A 81 -34.86 -12.08 16.05
C GLN A 81 -34.18 -11.95 17.41
N TYR A 82 -33.01 -12.58 17.57
CA TYR A 82 -32.22 -12.55 18.80
C TYR A 82 -32.71 -13.39 19.99
N TRP A 83 -33.60 -14.35 19.78
CA TRP A 83 -34.06 -15.28 20.84
C TRP A 83 -32.92 -15.98 21.62
N TYR A 84 -31.73 -16.12 21.01
CA TYR A 84 -30.57 -16.78 21.59
C TYR A 84 -29.66 -15.86 22.41
N ILE A 85 -29.90 -14.54 22.43
CA ILE A 85 -29.02 -13.58 23.11
C ILE A 85 -28.91 -13.88 24.60
N GLU A 86 -30.01 -14.16 25.30
CA GLU A 86 -29.96 -14.44 26.74
C GLU A 86 -29.13 -15.69 27.05
N LYS A 87 -29.31 -16.76 26.26
CA LYS A 87 -28.51 -17.99 26.38
C LYS A 87 -27.03 -17.73 26.13
N ALA A 88 -26.71 -16.97 25.09
CA ALA A 88 -25.34 -16.62 24.73
C ALA A 88 -24.69 -15.69 25.78
N ALA A 89 -25.44 -14.73 26.32
CA ALA A 89 -24.99 -13.83 27.37
C ALA A 89 -24.69 -14.60 28.66
N LEU A 90 -25.56 -15.52 29.06
CA LEU A 90 -25.37 -16.38 30.23
C LEU A 90 -24.16 -17.31 30.05
N ALA A 91 -23.99 -17.92 28.87
CA ALA A 91 -22.82 -18.74 28.56
C ALA A 91 -21.51 -17.92 28.60
N GLY A 92 -21.52 -16.72 28.00
CA GLY A 92 -20.37 -15.80 28.02
C GLY A 92 -20.04 -15.30 29.43
N GLY A 93 -21.05 -15.01 30.24
CA GLY A 93 -20.90 -14.64 31.64
C GLY A 93 -20.28 -15.76 32.47
N LYS A 94 -20.78 -16.99 32.36
CA LYS A 94 -20.22 -18.17 33.02
C LYS A 94 -18.75 -18.41 32.65
N ALA A 95 -18.44 -18.42 31.35
CA ALA A 95 -17.06 -18.60 30.89
C ALA A 95 -16.11 -17.48 31.39
N THR A 96 -16.61 -16.25 31.48
CA THR A 96 -15.85 -15.12 32.04
C THR A 96 -15.61 -15.32 33.54
N TYR A 97 -16.63 -15.75 34.28
CA TYR A 97 -16.53 -16.02 35.71
C TYR A 97 -15.59 -17.20 36.00
N GLU A 98 -15.68 -18.30 35.24
CA GLU A 98 -14.76 -19.44 35.37
C GLU A 98 -13.30 -19.02 35.13
N LYS A 99 -13.07 -18.13 34.16
CA LYS A 99 -11.71 -17.70 33.80
C LYS A 99 -11.12 -16.67 34.76
N TYR A 100 -11.92 -15.75 35.29
CA TYR A 100 -11.43 -14.58 36.02
C TYR A 100 -11.96 -14.47 37.45
N GLY A 101 -12.88 -15.33 37.87
CA GLY A 101 -13.55 -15.30 39.19
C GLY A 101 -14.54 -14.14 39.37
N ILE A 102 -14.67 -13.24 38.39
CA ILE A 102 -15.52 -12.04 38.45
C ILE A 102 -16.15 -11.74 37.08
N ILE A 103 -17.36 -11.19 37.07
CA ILE A 103 -18.02 -10.66 35.87
C ILE A 103 -18.06 -9.14 36.00
N GLY A 104 -17.40 -8.42 35.07
CA GLY A 104 -17.44 -6.96 35.03
C GLY A 104 -16.61 -6.24 36.13
N GLY A 105 -15.32 -6.57 36.24
CA GLY A 105 -14.39 -5.89 37.16
C GLY A 105 -14.04 -4.45 36.74
N ASP A 106 -13.26 -3.76 37.58
CA ASP A 106 -12.80 -2.40 37.32
C ASP A 106 -11.93 -2.33 36.05
N GLN A 107 -12.41 -1.59 35.06
CA GLN A 107 -11.73 -1.42 33.77
C GLN A 107 -10.39 -0.71 33.92
N ASN A 108 -10.25 0.20 34.90
CA ASN A 108 -9.00 0.94 35.12
C ASN A 108 -7.95 0.00 35.69
N ASN A 109 -8.28 -0.71 36.78
CA ASN A 109 -7.41 -1.74 37.35
C ASN A 109 -7.00 -2.80 36.31
N ARG A 110 -7.91 -3.27 35.46
CA ARG A 110 -7.56 -4.21 34.38
C ARG A 110 -6.54 -3.63 33.39
N LYS A 111 -6.68 -2.34 33.02
CA LYS A 111 -5.73 -1.67 32.13
C LYS A 111 -4.37 -1.51 32.80
N GLU A 112 -4.35 -1.12 34.08
CA GLU A 112 -3.13 -1.01 34.88
C GLU A 112 -2.42 -2.35 34.99
N LYS A 113 -3.12 -3.42 35.38
CA LYS A 113 -2.56 -4.78 35.47
C LYS A 113 -2.06 -5.29 34.13
N TRP A 114 -2.76 -4.99 33.03
CA TRP A 114 -2.27 -5.33 31.70
C TRP A 114 -1.00 -4.55 31.34
N PHE A 115 -0.90 -3.28 31.71
CA PHE A 115 0.29 -2.47 31.47
C PHE A 115 1.48 -2.95 32.31
N GLU A 116 1.27 -3.26 33.58
CA GLU A 116 2.27 -3.89 34.45
C GLU A 116 2.78 -5.21 33.84
N TRP A 117 1.87 -6.08 33.40
CA TRP A 117 2.23 -7.32 32.73
C TRP A 117 2.98 -7.07 31.41
N TRP A 118 2.54 -6.11 30.61
CA TRP A 118 3.18 -5.77 29.33
C TRP A 118 4.61 -5.26 29.55
N GLU A 119 4.83 -4.40 30.54
CA GLU A 119 6.14 -3.84 30.87
C GLU A 119 7.09 -4.87 31.48
N ASN A 120 6.59 -5.81 32.28
CA ASN A 120 7.43 -6.81 32.95
C ASN A 120 7.68 -8.06 32.11
N GLU A 121 6.68 -8.52 31.35
CA GLU A 121 6.71 -9.81 30.65
C GLU A 121 6.38 -9.65 29.16
N GLY A 122 5.23 -9.05 28.84
CA GLY A 122 4.63 -9.10 27.51
C GLY A 122 5.52 -8.54 26.39
N LYS A 123 6.25 -7.44 26.64
CA LYS A 123 7.17 -6.85 25.65
C LYS A 123 8.43 -7.69 25.40
N LEU A 124 8.78 -8.56 26.36
CA LEU A 124 9.96 -9.42 26.29
C LEU A 124 9.65 -10.75 25.59
N VAL A 125 8.40 -11.20 25.62
CA VAL A 125 7.98 -12.43 24.94
C VAL A 125 8.10 -12.25 23.42
N PRO A 126 9.00 -12.97 22.74
CA PRO A 126 9.18 -12.83 21.30
C PRO A 126 7.97 -13.39 20.57
N ASN A 127 7.14 -12.50 20.03
CA ASN A 127 6.04 -12.90 19.17
C ASN A 127 6.54 -13.11 17.74
N ASN A 128 6.58 -14.36 17.29
CA ASN A 128 7.00 -14.73 15.94
C ASN A 128 6.22 -14.00 14.83
N ILE A 129 4.98 -13.59 15.09
CA ILE A 129 4.14 -12.82 14.15
C ILE A 129 4.62 -11.37 14.03
N LEU A 130 5.17 -10.81 15.11
CA LEU A 130 5.66 -9.43 15.17
C LEU A 130 7.14 -9.31 14.77
N LYS A 131 7.84 -10.44 14.61
CA LYS A 131 9.25 -10.45 14.20
C LYS A 131 9.36 -9.87 12.77
N PRO A 132 10.15 -8.81 12.57
CA PRO A 132 10.37 -8.26 11.23
C PRO A 132 10.94 -9.34 10.29
N LEU A 133 10.37 -9.45 9.10
CA LEU A 133 10.92 -10.32 8.06
C LEU A 133 12.29 -9.78 7.65
N PRO A 134 13.32 -10.65 7.58
CA PRO A 134 14.66 -10.23 7.21
C PRO A 134 14.70 -9.75 5.76
N CYS A 135 15.65 -8.87 5.48
CA CYS A 135 15.96 -8.43 4.12
C CYS A 135 17.47 -8.46 3.88
N LYS A 136 17.89 -8.60 2.61
CA LYS A 136 19.29 -8.45 2.24
C LYS A 136 19.69 -6.99 2.44
N LYS A 137 20.82 -6.76 3.12
CA LYS A 137 21.40 -5.43 3.35
C LYS A 137 22.62 -5.30 2.43
N PRO A 138 22.49 -4.62 1.28
CA PRO A 138 23.60 -4.50 0.34
C PRO A 138 24.68 -3.58 0.90
N SER A 139 25.94 -3.83 0.52
CA SER A 139 27.02 -2.86 0.73
C SER A 139 26.77 -1.57 -0.03
N PHE A 140 27.46 -0.49 0.34
CA PHE A 140 27.39 0.77 -0.40
C PHE A 140 27.88 0.57 -1.83
N SER A 141 27.03 0.86 -2.81
CA SER A 141 27.28 0.66 -4.24
C SER A 141 26.61 1.75 -5.07
N LYS A 142 26.98 1.84 -6.35
CA LYS A 142 26.35 2.76 -7.33
C LYS A 142 24.85 2.50 -7.44
N GLU A 143 24.43 1.24 -7.51
CA GLU A 143 23.02 0.89 -7.61
C GLU A 143 22.24 1.25 -6.35
N LEU A 144 22.85 1.10 -5.17
CA LEU A 144 22.22 1.55 -3.94
C LEU A 144 22.10 3.08 -3.92
N ALA A 145 23.15 3.81 -4.30
CA ALA A 145 23.13 5.27 -4.36
C ALA A 145 22.07 5.80 -5.33
N GLU A 146 21.94 5.18 -6.51
CA GLU A 146 20.86 5.49 -7.45
C GLU A 146 19.48 5.22 -6.85
N PHE A 147 19.29 4.07 -6.20
CA PHE A 147 18.05 3.76 -5.51
C PHE A 147 17.71 4.78 -4.43
N ILE A 148 18.71 5.26 -3.67
CA ILE A 148 18.54 6.35 -2.71
C ILE A 148 18.08 7.64 -3.40
N GLY A 149 18.65 7.99 -4.56
CA GLY A 149 18.19 9.12 -5.36
C GLY A 149 16.71 9.01 -5.74
N ILE A 150 16.28 7.83 -6.20
CA ILE A 150 14.87 7.54 -6.53
C ILE A 150 13.98 7.70 -5.30
N VAL A 151 14.42 7.17 -4.14
CA VAL A 151 13.67 7.29 -2.89
C VAL A 151 13.62 8.74 -2.40
N LEU A 152 14.67 9.53 -2.61
CA LEU A 152 14.71 10.95 -2.23
C LEU A 152 13.79 11.80 -3.12
N GLY A 153 13.61 11.44 -4.39
CA GLY A 153 12.64 12.11 -5.26
C GLY A 153 11.21 11.65 -5.00
N ASP A 154 10.79 10.57 -5.65
CA ASP A 154 9.42 10.05 -5.64
C ASP A 154 9.09 9.07 -4.49
N GLY A 155 10.05 8.81 -3.61
CA GLY A 155 9.88 7.90 -2.48
C GLY A 155 9.18 8.49 -1.26
N GLY A 156 8.78 7.62 -0.33
CA GLY A 156 8.26 7.95 0.98
C GLY A 156 8.56 6.84 1.97
N ILE A 157 9.08 7.20 3.15
CA ILE A 157 9.43 6.25 4.20
C ILE A 157 8.45 6.42 5.36
N SER A 158 7.73 5.34 5.67
CA SER A 158 6.85 5.20 6.83
C SER A 158 7.46 4.23 7.84
N ASP A 159 6.81 3.99 8.98
CA ASP A 159 7.34 3.09 10.03
C ASP A 159 7.51 1.63 9.57
N ARG A 160 6.81 1.21 8.51
CA ARG A 160 6.78 -0.20 8.06
C ARG A 160 7.03 -0.39 6.57
N GLN A 161 6.97 0.67 5.79
CA GLN A 161 6.99 0.59 4.33
C GLN A 161 7.80 1.72 3.72
N ILE A 162 8.49 1.37 2.63
CA ILE A 162 9.02 2.33 1.65
C ILE A 162 8.11 2.28 0.45
N VAL A 163 7.63 3.44 0.01
CA VAL A 163 6.73 3.60 -1.14
C VAL A 163 7.41 4.47 -2.18
N ILE A 164 7.40 4.08 -3.45
CA ILE A 164 7.86 4.92 -4.56
C ILE A 164 6.67 5.12 -5.50
N THR A 165 6.35 6.38 -5.80
CA THR A 165 5.18 6.74 -6.60
C THR A 165 5.61 7.16 -7.99
N LEU A 166 5.24 6.40 -9.04
CA LEU A 166 5.62 6.71 -10.42
C LEU A 166 4.39 6.85 -11.32
N HIS A 167 4.53 7.55 -12.44
CA HIS A 167 3.42 7.71 -13.37
C HIS A 167 3.21 6.46 -14.24
N ARG A 168 2.01 5.88 -14.18
CA ARG A 168 1.59 4.61 -14.81
C ARG A 168 1.94 4.49 -16.29
N ILE A 169 1.81 5.58 -17.05
CA ILE A 169 1.96 5.56 -18.50
C ILE A 169 3.42 5.90 -18.87
N THR A 170 3.83 7.14 -18.59
CA THR A 170 5.17 7.64 -18.96
C THR A 170 6.33 6.92 -18.29
N ASP A 171 6.15 6.44 -17.05
CA ASP A 171 7.24 5.80 -16.29
C ASP A 171 7.02 4.28 -16.18
N LYS A 172 6.22 3.67 -17.06
CA LYS A 172 5.90 2.23 -17.03
C LYS A 172 7.14 1.34 -17.08
N GLU A 173 8.03 1.60 -18.04
CA GLU A 173 9.27 0.84 -18.20
C GLU A 173 10.27 1.17 -17.08
N TYR A 174 10.28 2.42 -16.62
CA TYR A 174 11.09 2.82 -15.47
C TYR A 174 10.63 2.13 -14.17
N SER A 175 9.32 1.98 -13.95
CA SER A 175 8.75 1.22 -12.83
C SER A 175 9.23 -0.24 -12.84
N LYS A 176 9.30 -0.89 -14.01
CA LYS A 176 9.88 -2.24 -14.12
C LYS A 176 11.38 -2.26 -13.76
N PHE A 177 12.13 -1.25 -14.19
CA PHE A 177 13.54 -1.10 -13.82
C PHE A 177 13.73 -0.97 -12.31
N VAL A 178 12.96 -0.09 -11.65
CA VAL A 178 12.98 0.09 -10.19
C VAL A 178 12.64 -1.22 -9.47
N ARG A 179 11.62 -1.96 -9.92
CA ARG A 179 11.26 -3.26 -9.34
C ARG A 179 12.39 -4.29 -9.45
N LYS A 180 13.07 -4.37 -10.60
CA LYS A 180 14.24 -5.25 -10.78
C LYS A 180 15.39 -4.85 -9.85
N MET A 181 15.62 -3.54 -9.69
CA MET A 181 16.63 -3.01 -8.77
C MET A 181 16.34 -3.38 -7.31
N ILE A 182 15.09 -3.29 -6.87
CA ILE A 182 14.67 -3.69 -5.51
C ILE A 182 14.96 -5.17 -5.26
N VAL A 183 14.65 -6.05 -6.22
CA VAL A 183 14.96 -7.48 -6.12
C VAL A 183 16.47 -7.71 -6.04
N LYS A 184 17.27 -7.05 -6.88
CA LYS A 184 18.74 -7.17 -6.90
C LYS A 184 19.37 -6.74 -5.57
N LEU A 185 18.95 -5.57 -5.05
CA LEU A 185 19.52 -4.96 -3.85
C LEU A 185 19.08 -5.69 -2.58
N PHE A 186 17.79 -5.96 -2.43
CA PHE A 186 17.22 -6.39 -1.15
C PHE A 186 16.68 -7.81 -1.15
N GLY A 187 16.62 -8.50 -2.30
CA GLY A 187 16.06 -9.84 -2.42
C GLY A 187 14.55 -9.89 -2.19
N ILE A 188 13.86 -8.76 -2.37
CA ILE A 188 12.42 -8.63 -2.07
C ILE A 188 11.66 -8.27 -3.34
N THR A 189 10.54 -8.97 -3.57
CA THR A 189 9.56 -8.55 -4.57
C THR A 189 8.66 -7.46 -4.01
N ALA A 190 8.75 -6.26 -4.57
CA ALA A 190 7.85 -5.16 -4.21
C ALA A 190 6.42 -5.39 -4.74
N GLY A 191 5.43 -4.97 -3.96
CA GLY A 191 4.03 -4.93 -4.40
C GLY A 191 3.77 -3.73 -5.30
N GLU A 192 2.84 -3.85 -6.23
CA GLU A 192 2.42 -2.78 -7.13
C GLU A 192 0.94 -2.49 -6.89
N TYR A 193 0.63 -1.23 -6.55
CA TYR A 193 -0.72 -0.79 -6.22
C TYR A 193 -1.12 0.35 -7.13
N ARG A 194 -2.20 0.13 -7.88
CA ARG A 194 -2.74 1.13 -8.80
C ARG A 194 -3.66 2.08 -8.06
N ASN A 195 -3.44 3.38 -8.22
CA ASN A 195 -4.41 4.36 -7.77
C ASN A 195 -5.63 4.34 -8.69
N LYS A 196 -6.84 4.28 -8.11
CA LYS A 196 -8.10 4.28 -8.88
C LYS A 196 -8.47 5.66 -9.41
N TYR A 197 -7.94 6.72 -8.80
CA TYR A 197 -8.32 8.11 -9.06
C TYR A 197 -7.24 8.91 -9.78
N SER A 198 -6.06 8.34 -9.97
CA SER A 198 -4.95 9.01 -10.65
C SER A 198 -4.13 8.02 -11.49
N LEU A 199 -3.28 8.56 -12.35
CA LEU A 199 -2.29 7.80 -13.11
C LEU A 199 -1.02 7.52 -12.29
N ALA A 200 -1.06 7.70 -10.97
CA ALA A 200 0.05 7.34 -10.10
C ALA A 200 -0.06 5.88 -9.66
N ASP A 201 1.02 5.11 -9.83
CA ASP A 201 1.13 3.75 -9.33
C ASP A 201 2.22 3.69 -8.26
N ASN A 202 1.92 2.97 -7.18
CA ASN A 202 2.78 2.86 -6.02
C ASN A 202 3.52 1.52 -6.03
N ILE A 203 4.85 1.58 -6.01
CA ILE A 203 5.71 0.44 -5.71
C ILE A 203 5.92 0.43 -4.19
N VAL A 204 5.44 -0.62 -3.50
CA VAL A 204 5.44 -0.70 -2.04
C VAL A 204 6.31 -1.85 -1.57
N ILE A 205 7.29 -1.53 -0.72
CA ILE A 205 8.15 -2.51 -0.05
C ILE A 205 7.76 -2.54 1.44
N SER A 206 7.07 -3.61 1.84
CA SER A 206 6.61 -3.79 3.22
C SER A 206 7.63 -4.59 4.05
N ARG A 207 8.67 -3.92 4.55
CA ARG A 207 9.68 -4.52 5.45
C ARG A 207 10.14 -3.52 6.51
N THR A 208 9.79 -3.76 7.76
CA THR A 208 10.26 -2.95 8.89
C THR A 208 11.77 -3.01 9.08
N ASP A 209 12.40 -4.17 8.84
CA ASP A 209 13.87 -4.30 8.89
C ASP A 209 14.55 -3.41 7.84
N LEU A 210 13.97 -3.31 6.64
CA LEU A 210 14.48 -2.42 5.58
C LEU A 210 14.30 -0.95 5.94
N VAL A 211 13.14 -0.57 6.50
CA VAL A 211 12.92 0.80 6.99
C VAL A 211 13.95 1.17 8.06
N ARG A 212 14.20 0.28 9.03
CA ARG A 212 15.23 0.48 10.06
C ARG A 212 16.62 0.62 9.47
N TYR A 213 16.95 -0.16 8.45
CA TYR A 213 18.20 -0.03 7.71
C TYR A 213 18.34 1.34 7.03
N PHE A 214 17.27 1.83 6.38
CA PHE A 214 17.26 3.13 5.71
C PHE A 214 17.44 4.29 6.69
N ILE A 215 16.83 4.20 7.87
CA ILE A 215 16.93 5.26 8.87
C ILE A 215 18.28 5.20 9.60
N ASN A 216 18.63 4.03 10.14
CA ASN A 216 19.75 3.93 11.08
C ASN A 216 21.12 3.78 10.39
N VAL A 217 21.17 3.24 9.17
CA VAL A 217 22.43 2.92 8.48
C VAL A 217 22.63 3.83 7.26
N ILE A 218 21.60 3.99 6.42
CA ILE A 218 21.71 4.86 5.23
C ILE A 218 21.68 6.35 5.62
N GLY A 219 20.96 6.70 6.69
CA GLY A 219 20.82 8.08 7.16
C GLY A 219 19.69 8.86 6.48
N LEU A 220 18.61 8.19 6.08
CA LEU A 220 17.39 8.86 5.60
C LEU A 220 16.38 9.07 6.72
N GLU A 221 15.51 10.07 6.57
CA GLU A 221 14.46 10.35 7.54
C GLU A 221 13.09 9.85 7.09
N LYS A 222 12.25 9.49 8.06
CA LYS A 222 10.84 9.13 7.82
C LYS A 222 9.96 10.37 7.78
N GLY A 223 8.84 10.29 7.06
CA GLY A 223 7.83 11.36 7.05
C GLY A 223 8.05 12.42 5.97
N ASN A 224 7.68 13.67 6.28
CA ASN A 224 7.61 14.74 5.28
C ASN A 224 8.99 15.32 4.95
N LYS A 225 9.55 14.89 3.82
CA LYS A 225 10.85 15.34 3.29
C LYS A 225 11.05 16.85 3.25
N ILE A 226 10.00 17.60 2.93
CA ILE A 226 10.06 19.07 2.82
C ILE A 226 10.16 19.68 4.22
N LYS A 227 9.39 19.18 5.18
CA LYS A 227 9.48 19.63 6.58
C LYS A 227 10.86 19.32 7.19
N HIS A 228 11.41 18.16 6.84
CA HIS A 228 12.70 17.69 7.32
C HIS A 228 13.91 18.27 6.58
N GLN A 229 13.70 18.97 5.45
CA GLN A 229 14.78 19.50 4.60
C GLN A 229 15.85 18.43 4.29
N VAL A 230 15.39 17.26 3.83
CA VAL A 230 16.26 16.10 3.56
C VAL A 230 17.37 16.42 2.55
N ASP A 231 18.49 15.72 2.67
CA ASP A 231 19.64 15.89 1.78
C ASP A 231 20.22 14.54 1.35
N ILE A 232 21.17 14.56 0.42
CA ILE A 232 21.94 13.38 0.00
C ILE A 232 22.85 12.94 1.17
N PRO A 233 22.81 11.66 1.60
CA PRO A 233 23.70 11.14 2.64
C PRO A 233 25.19 11.37 2.37
N GLN A 234 25.98 11.57 3.43
CA GLN A 234 27.39 11.94 3.30
C GLN A 234 28.23 10.85 2.62
N TRP A 235 27.93 9.57 2.84
CA TRP A 235 28.64 8.46 2.18
C TRP A 235 28.44 8.47 0.67
N ILE A 236 27.31 9.00 0.17
CA ILE A 236 27.11 9.24 -1.26
C ILE A 236 27.92 10.46 -1.68
N LYS A 237 27.83 11.58 -0.96
CA LYS A 237 28.53 12.83 -1.28
C LYS A 237 30.05 12.68 -1.36
N ASN A 238 30.64 11.80 -0.54
CA ASN A 238 32.08 11.62 -0.47
C ASN A 238 32.65 10.74 -1.60
N ASN A 239 31.81 10.13 -2.44
CA ASN A 239 32.24 9.25 -3.52
C ASN A 239 31.67 9.72 -4.86
N GLU A 240 32.53 10.04 -5.83
CA GLU A 240 32.12 10.58 -7.13
C GLU A 240 31.15 9.66 -7.89
N ASP A 241 31.47 8.37 -7.97
CA ASP A 241 30.62 7.36 -8.60
C ASP A 241 29.22 7.30 -7.97
N PHE A 242 29.13 7.43 -6.64
CA PHE A 242 27.86 7.40 -5.91
C PHE A 242 27.07 8.69 -6.10
N ARG A 243 27.75 9.85 -6.10
CA ARG A 243 27.13 11.14 -6.41
C ARG A 243 26.48 11.13 -7.79
N ILE A 244 27.19 10.65 -8.80
CA ILE A 244 26.68 10.53 -10.18
C ILE A 244 25.44 9.63 -10.20
N ALA A 245 25.53 8.45 -9.58
CA ALA A 245 24.44 7.50 -9.55
C ALA A 245 23.19 8.05 -8.81
N CYS A 246 23.38 8.72 -7.67
CA CYS A 246 22.30 9.32 -6.89
C CYS A 246 21.63 10.49 -7.64
N VAL A 247 22.40 11.37 -8.26
CA VAL A 247 21.86 12.50 -9.05
C VAL A 247 21.09 11.99 -10.26
N ARG A 248 21.57 10.93 -10.94
CA ARG A 248 20.80 10.26 -12.00
C ARG A 248 19.45 9.77 -11.48
N GLY A 249 19.40 9.11 -10.32
CA GLY A 249 18.15 8.65 -9.71
C GLY A 249 17.18 9.80 -9.39
N LEU A 250 17.69 10.92 -8.86
CA LEU A 250 16.90 12.14 -8.61
C LEU A 250 16.36 12.77 -9.90
N MET A 251 17.19 12.82 -10.95
CA MET A 251 16.80 13.37 -12.25
C MET A 251 15.81 12.47 -12.99
N ASP A 252 15.90 11.16 -12.81
CA ASP A 252 14.96 10.21 -13.40
C ASP A 252 13.55 10.31 -12.80
N THR A 253 13.42 10.79 -11.57
CA THR A 253 12.14 11.04 -10.88
C THR A 253 11.69 12.50 -10.99
N ASP A 254 12.38 13.40 -10.28
CA ASP A 254 12.02 14.82 -10.11
C ASP A 254 12.67 15.74 -11.17
N GLY A 255 13.46 15.16 -12.07
CA GLY A 255 14.05 15.87 -13.19
C GLY A 255 13.12 15.91 -14.41
N CYS A 256 13.39 16.86 -15.30
CA CYS A 256 12.72 16.94 -16.59
C CYS A 256 13.64 17.45 -17.71
N VAL A 257 13.42 16.89 -18.89
CA VAL A 257 13.98 17.40 -20.16
C VAL A 257 12.97 18.36 -20.78
N ILE A 258 13.37 19.61 -20.95
CA ILE A 258 12.53 20.68 -21.51
C ILE A 258 13.01 20.99 -22.92
N ILE A 259 12.12 20.88 -23.90
CA ILE A 259 12.36 21.33 -25.27
C ILE A 259 11.85 22.77 -25.37
N HIS A 260 12.77 23.72 -25.38
CA HIS A 260 12.46 25.14 -25.51
C HIS A 260 12.49 25.54 -26.99
N LYS A 261 11.34 25.95 -27.51
CA LYS A 261 11.17 26.43 -28.89
C LYS A 261 10.98 27.94 -28.89
N TYR A 262 11.77 28.66 -29.67
CA TYR A 262 11.52 30.09 -29.90
C TYR A 262 11.78 30.50 -31.35
N LYS A 263 11.09 31.55 -31.78
CA LYS A 263 11.21 32.11 -33.12
C LYS A 263 12.02 33.40 -33.04
N SER A 264 13.05 33.53 -33.87
CA SER A 264 13.85 34.75 -33.99
C SER A 264 14.20 34.99 -35.45
N LYS A 265 13.96 36.21 -35.94
CA LYS A 265 14.19 36.62 -37.34
C LYS A 265 13.63 35.62 -38.37
N GLY A 266 12.40 35.16 -38.16
CA GLY A 266 11.73 34.19 -39.04
C GLY A 266 12.16 32.73 -38.89
N LYS A 267 13.29 32.44 -38.23
CA LYS A 267 13.78 31.08 -37.99
C LYS A 267 13.30 30.53 -36.64
N VAL A 268 13.02 29.24 -36.59
CA VAL A 268 12.64 28.52 -35.36
C VAL A 268 13.86 27.79 -34.82
N TYR A 269 14.15 28.01 -33.54
CA TYR A 269 15.25 27.35 -32.84
C TYR A 269 14.71 26.44 -31.75
N PHE A 270 15.38 25.31 -31.54
CA PHE A 270 15.05 24.32 -30.53
C PHE A 270 16.27 24.12 -29.63
N TYR A 271 16.07 24.26 -28.33
CA TYR A 271 17.10 24.03 -27.32
C TYR A 271 16.59 23.05 -26.29
N LYS A 272 17.44 22.09 -25.93
CA LYS A 272 17.19 21.14 -24.87
C LYS A 272 17.77 21.69 -23.58
N LYS A 273 16.98 21.60 -22.52
CA LYS A 273 17.34 22.08 -21.19
C LYS A 273 16.99 21.00 -20.18
N LEU A 274 17.72 20.95 -19.08
CA LEU A 274 17.40 20.09 -17.96
C LEU A 274 16.96 20.94 -16.78
N ALA A 275 15.99 20.45 -16.03
CA ALA A 275 15.62 21.02 -14.75
C ALA A 275 15.42 19.92 -13.72
N PHE A 276 15.93 20.13 -12.52
CA PHE A 276 15.63 19.36 -11.32
C PHE A 276 14.86 20.26 -10.37
N THR A 277 13.70 19.83 -9.87
CA THR A 277 12.88 20.63 -8.96
C THR A 277 12.80 19.96 -7.60
N SER A 278 13.07 20.71 -6.53
CA SER A 278 12.88 20.23 -5.16
C SER A 278 12.51 21.36 -4.21
N ARG A 279 11.72 21.03 -3.18
CA ARG A 279 11.39 21.93 -2.07
C ARG A 279 12.32 21.76 -0.86
N SER A 280 13.27 20.81 -0.93
CA SER A 280 14.34 20.71 0.05
C SER A 280 15.55 21.50 -0.44
N PHE A 281 15.89 22.58 0.26
CA PHE A 281 17.00 23.46 -0.11
C PHE A 281 18.38 22.77 0.00
N PRO A 282 18.66 21.95 1.04
CA PRO A 282 19.88 21.15 1.09
C PRO A 282 20.04 20.22 -0.12
N LEU A 283 19.00 19.47 -0.47
CA LEU A 283 19.01 18.56 -1.62
C LEU A 283 19.30 19.31 -2.93
N LEU A 284 18.65 20.46 -3.12
CA LEU A 284 18.80 21.30 -4.30
C LEU A 284 20.23 21.83 -4.44
N ASN A 285 20.82 22.30 -3.34
CA ASN A 285 22.22 22.74 -3.33
C ASN A 285 23.19 21.59 -3.55
N SER A 286 22.94 20.43 -2.95
CA SER A 286 23.77 19.24 -3.18
C SER A 286 23.78 18.85 -4.66
N VAL A 287 22.63 18.83 -5.33
CA VAL A 287 22.57 18.56 -6.78
C VAL A 287 23.37 19.60 -7.57
N ARG A 288 23.18 20.90 -7.27
CA ARG A 288 23.94 21.98 -7.93
C ARG A 288 25.45 21.84 -7.73
N ASN A 289 25.88 21.56 -6.52
CA ASN A 289 27.30 21.44 -6.18
C ASN A 289 27.92 20.26 -6.92
N ILE A 290 27.23 19.10 -6.94
CA ILE A 290 27.69 17.92 -7.69
C ILE A 290 27.83 18.22 -9.19
N LEU A 291 26.86 18.92 -9.79
CA LEU A 291 26.96 19.35 -11.19
C LEU A 291 28.16 20.29 -11.42
N THR A 292 28.36 21.24 -10.50
CA THR A 292 29.45 22.23 -10.58
C THR A 292 30.82 21.57 -10.44
N ASP A 293 30.98 20.62 -9.52
CA ASP A 293 32.21 19.84 -9.32
C ASP A 293 32.60 19.09 -10.60
N LEU A 294 31.59 18.58 -11.33
CA LEU A 294 31.75 17.90 -12.61
C LEU A 294 31.80 18.86 -13.80
N LYS A 295 32.02 20.16 -13.54
CA LYS A 295 32.16 21.24 -14.52
C LYS A 295 30.94 21.48 -15.41
N ILE A 296 29.76 21.00 -15.00
CA ILE A 296 28.49 21.25 -15.67
C ILE A 296 27.88 22.52 -15.10
N LYS A 297 27.76 23.56 -15.92
CA LYS A 297 27.20 24.84 -15.48
C LYS A 297 25.70 24.68 -15.24
N SER A 298 25.29 24.96 -14.00
CA SER A 298 23.90 24.99 -13.60
C SER A 298 23.57 26.25 -12.82
N ARG A 299 22.31 26.68 -12.88
CA ARG A 299 21.81 27.83 -12.12
C ARG A 299 20.58 27.46 -11.30
N ILE A 300 20.41 28.13 -10.17
CA ILE A 300 19.15 28.12 -9.43
C ILE A 300 18.23 29.18 -10.02
N THR A 301 16.97 28.83 -10.26
CA THR A 301 15.95 29.77 -10.76
C THR A 301 15.55 30.80 -9.69
N ARG A 302 14.91 31.90 -10.12
CA ARG A 302 14.45 32.97 -9.21
C ARG A 302 13.45 32.52 -8.14
N ASN A 303 12.73 31.41 -8.39
CA ASN A 303 11.82 30.81 -7.40
C ASN A 303 12.57 29.96 -6.35
N ASN A 304 13.88 29.76 -6.47
CA ASN A 304 14.74 28.96 -5.58
C ASN A 304 14.36 27.47 -5.45
N PHE A 305 13.56 26.94 -6.37
CA PHE A 305 13.11 25.54 -6.34
C PHE A 305 13.56 24.70 -7.53
N ASP A 306 14.21 25.29 -8.54
CA ASP A 306 14.74 24.55 -9.68
C ASP A 306 16.25 24.76 -9.86
N VAL A 307 16.99 23.67 -10.08
CA VAL A 307 18.33 23.71 -10.68
C VAL A 307 18.17 23.48 -12.17
N ARG A 308 18.70 24.38 -13.00
CA ARG A 308 18.60 24.30 -14.46
C ARG A 308 19.96 24.24 -15.13
N ILE A 309 20.05 23.37 -16.13
CA ILE A 309 21.15 23.30 -17.10
C ILE A 309 20.58 23.78 -18.43
N ASP A 310 21.04 24.96 -18.87
CA ASP A 310 20.47 25.67 -20.01
C ASP A 310 21.32 25.58 -21.29
N ALA A 311 22.65 25.47 -21.15
CA ALA A 311 23.56 25.48 -22.28
C ALA A 311 23.64 24.09 -22.91
N ARG A 312 23.73 24.06 -24.25
CA ARG A 312 23.71 22.81 -25.03
C ARG A 312 24.84 21.86 -24.63
N ASN A 313 26.07 22.36 -24.56
CA ASN A 313 27.24 21.55 -24.21
C ASN A 313 27.09 20.94 -22.82
N ASP A 314 26.60 21.71 -21.85
CA ASP A 314 26.39 21.23 -20.48
C ASP A 314 25.29 20.14 -20.40
N VAL A 315 24.24 20.23 -21.23
CA VAL A 315 23.21 19.18 -21.35
C VAL A 315 23.78 17.92 -21.99
N GLU A 316 24.60 18.06 -23.04
CA GLU A 316 25.29 16.94 -23.68
C GLU A 316 26.27 16.26 -22.70
N ASP A 317 27.02 17.05 -21.93
CA ASP A 317 27.93 16.59 -20.89
C ASP A 317 27.18 15.86 -19.77
N TYR A 318 26.00 16.35 -19.36
CA TYR A 318 25.15 15.67 -18.39
C TYR A 318 24.77 14.26 -18.87
N PHE A 319 24.25 14.13 -20.09
CA PHE A 319 23.85 12.81 -20.62
C PHE A 319 25.06 11.89 -20.87
N ARG A 320 26.24 12.44 -21.12
CA ARG A 320 27.49 11.67 -21.24
C ARG A 320 27.96 11.13 -19.89
N ILE A 321 27.92 11.94 -18.83
CA ILE A 321 28.48 11.59 -17.51
C ILE A 321 27.47 10.82 -16.66
N PHE A 322 26.25 11.34 -16.53
CA PHE A 322 25.21 10.78 -15.68
C PHE A 322 24.35 9.79 -16.46
N GLY A 323 23.93 10.18 -17.66
CA GLY A 323 22.91 9.47 -18.41
C GLY A 323 21.55 9.50 -17.71
N SER A 324 20.69 8.54 -18.05
CA SER A 324 19.35 8.35 -17.48
C SER A 324 18.96 6.90 -17.65
N HIS A 325 18.22 6.34 -16.70
CA HIS A 325 17.56 5.04 -16.86
C HIS A 325 16.06 5.17 -17.11
N ASN A 326 15.49 6.38 -17.02
CA ASN A 326 14.10 6.64 -17.38
C ASN A 326 13.96 6.85 -18.90
N PRO A 327 13.32 5.92 -19.65
CA PRO A 327 13.19 6.03 -21.10
C PRO A 327 12.54 7.33 -21.57
N LYS A 328 11.61 7.88 -20.77
CA LYS A 328 10.96 9.18 -21.01
C LYS A 328 11.97 10.30 -21.24
N HIS A 329 13.02 10.36 -20.42
CA HIS A 329 14.04 11.42 -20.52
C HIS A 329 14.98 11.17 -21.70
N ILE A 330 15.35 9.91 -21.92
CA ILE A 330 16.19 9.51 -23.06
C ILE A 330 15.50 9.84 -24.38
N GLU A 331 14.23 9.47 -24.54
CA GLU A 331 13.43 9.73 -25.75
C GLU A 331 13.29 11.24 -25.98
N ARG A 332 12.99 11.99 -24.92
CA ARG A 332 12.83 13.45 -25.01
C ARG A 332 14.14 14.19 -25.29
N TYR A 333 15.28 13.62 -24.91
CA TYR A 333 16.60 14.12 -25.27
C TYR A 333 16.99 13.76 -26.69
N LYS A 334 16.56 12.62 -27.23
CA LYS A 334 16.85 12.19 -28.61
C LYS A 334 16.00 12.95 -29.65
N ASN A 335 14.72 13.16 -29.36
CA ASN A 335 13.82 14.02 -30.15
C ASN A 335 14.30 15.46 -30.13
#